data_AF-A0AAV8ZQF9-F1
#
_entry.id   AF-A0AAV8ZQF9-F1
#
_cell.length_a   1.000
_cell.length_b   1.000
_cell.length_c   1.000
_cell.angle_alpha   90.00
_cell.angle_beta   90.00
_cell.angle_gamma   90.00
#
_symmetry.space_group_name_H-M   'P 1'
#
loop_
_entity.id
_entity.type
_entity.pdbx_description
1 polymer ?
#
loop_
_entity_poly.entity_id
_entity_poly.type
_entity_poly.pdbx_seq_one_letter_code
_entity_poly.pdbx_strand_id
1 'polypeptide(L)'
;MDCKGIETVRRDNCTLVVDVINTCLQKLLINRYDNIMSYRAVLKIFVTFRDPDGAVSYTKQVISDLLQNNVDISQLVITKELTKSDYAAKQAHVELSKKIAKRDPGNAPKLGDRVPYVITAGTKNSKAFEKAEDPIYVLENNIPIDCKYYLENQLSKPLLRIFQPILGDNAESILLRGEHTRSRTMVTSKVGALAAFTQKKEVCLGCKSVLPKGYEKEAVCAYCKPKEAALYQQELCHNRMLEDRFASLFTECQRCQGSLFEEILCTSRDCPIFYIRKKVQMELEITKSKLTRFGDPVIIEETD
;
A
#
# COMPACT_ATOMS: atom_id res chain seq x y z
N MET A 1 12.10 23.31 -7.03
CA MET A 1 13.25 22.52 -7.51
C MET A 1 12.96 22.13 -8.95
N ASP A 2 13.90 22.33 -9.86
CA ASP A 2 13.78 21.89 -11.27
C ASP A 2 14.32 20.46 -11.39
N CYS A 3 13.47 19.51 -11.80
CA CYS A 3 13.81 18.09 -11.89
C CYS A 3 13.73 17.65 -13.35
N LYS A 4 14.85 17.62 -14.08
CA LYS A 4 14.90 17.26 -15.50
C LYS A 4 15.48 15.86 -15.72
N GLY A 5 14.72 14.99 -16.40
CA GLY A 5 15.17 13.66 -16.81
C GLY A 5 15.35 12.63 -15.67
N ILE A 6 15.05 13.02 -14.43
CA ILE A 6 15.14 12.18 -13.23
C ILE A 6 13.87 11.34 -13.06
N GLU A 7 13.93 10.28 -12.26
CA GLU A 7 12.83 9.34 -12.05
C GLU A 7 11.52 9.97 -11.58
N THR A 8 11.57 11.16 -10.99
CA THR A 8 10.41 11.92 -10.49
C THR A 8 9.50 12.45 -11.59
N VAL A 9 10.02 12.68 -12.80
CA VAL A 9 9.24 13.17 -13.95
C VAL A 9 8.87 12.05 -14.93
N ARG A 10 9.33 10.82 -14.69
CA ARG A 10 9.06 9.66 -15.53
C ARG A 10 7.77 8.97 -15.10
N ARG A 11 6.86 8.76 -16.04
CA ARG A 11 5.55 8.13 -15.82
C ARG A 11 5.56 6.60 -15.75
N ASP A 12 6.73 5.98 -15.96
CA ASP A 12 6.91 4.52 -15.99
C ASP A 12 7.30 3.93 -14.62
N ASN A 13 7.58 4.79 -13.63
CA ASN A 13 7.98 4.39 -12.29
C ASN A 13 6.76 4.31 -11.38
N CYS A 14 6.86 3.53 -10.30
CA CYS A 14 5.83 3.57 -9.27
C CYS A 14 5.85 4.92 -8.54
N THR A 15 4.68 5.35 -8.07
CA THR A 15 4.51 6.64 -7.38
C THR A 15 5.32 6.70 -6.08
N LEU A 16 5.55 5.56 -5.40
CA LEU A 16 6.45 5.47 -4.26
C LEU A 16 7.85 6.03 -4.57
N VAL A 17 8.44 5.65 -5.71
CA VAL A 17 9.79 6.11 -6.08
C VAL A 17 9.81 7.63 -6.30
N VAL A 18 8.77 8.17 -6.92
CA VAL A 18 8.63 9.61 -7.16
C VAL A 18 8.58 10.36 -5.82
N ASP A 19 7.73 9.93 -4.90
CA ASP A 19 7.54 10.57 -3.59
C ASP A 19 8.79 10.48 -2.72
N VAL A 20 9.44 9.32 -2.69
CA VAL A 20 10.67 9.09 -1.92
C VAL A 20 11.79 9.98 -2.45
N ILE A 21 12.02 10.01 -3.76
CA ILE A 21 13.07 10.83 -4.36
C ILE A 21 12.80 12.31 -4.12
N ASN A 22 11.57 12.77 -4.33
CA ASN A 22 11.20 14.16 -4.08
C ASN A 22 11.46 14.55 -2.62
N THR A 23 11.06 13.71 -1.67
CA THR A 23 11.27 13.96 -0.24
C THR A 23 12.76 13.94 0.12
N CYS A 24 13.54 13.01 -0.44
CA CYS A 24 14.99 12.97 -0.25
C CYS A 24 15.66 14.22 -0.81
N LEU A 25 15.34 14.63 -2.05
CA LEU A 25 15.88 15.85 -2.65
C LEU A 25 15.49 17.09 -1.85
N GLN A 26 14.25 17.16 -1.33
CA GLN A 26 13.83 18.25 -0.47
C GLN A 26 14.69 18.34 0.79
N LYS A 27 14.93 17.22 1.49
CA LYS A 27 15.78 17.17 2.69
C LYS A 27 17.25 17.46 2.39
N LEU A 28 17.74 17.08 1.21
CA LEU A 28 19.14 17.24 0.81
C LEU A 28 19.49 18.62 0.24
N LEU A 29 18.52 19.29 -0.40
CA LEU A 29 18.77 20.52 -1.16
C LEU A 29 18.08 21.75 -0.59
N ILE A 30 16.93 21.59 0.06
CA ILE A 30 16.18 22.73 0.60
C ILE A 30 16.70 23.04 2.00
N ASN A 31 17.42 24.16 2.11
CA ASN A 31 17.67 24.81 3.37
C ASN A 31 16.51 25.79 3.62
N ARG A 32 15.50 25.41 4.40
CA ARG A 32 14.43 26.35 4.75
C ARG A 32 14.85 27.17 5.97
N TYR A 33 15.39 28.36 5.71
CA TYR A 33 15.25 29.51 6.60
C TYR A 33 13.88 30.16 6.33
N ASP A 34 12.78 29.43 6.53
CA ASP A 34 11.47 30.10 6.60
C ASP A 34 11.37 30.69 8.01
N ASN A 35 11.86 31.93 8.16
CA ASN A 35 11.39 32.86 9.18
C ASN A 35 9.89 33.13 8.93
N ILE A 36 9.03 32.20 9.33
CA ILE A 36 7.62 32.52 9.61
C ILE A 36 7.53 32.67 11.13
N MET A 37 8.06 33.80 11.59
CA MET A 37 7.66 34.39 12.86
C MET A 37 6.27 35.00 12.64
N SER A 38 5.24 34.17 12.52
CA SER A 38 3.85 34.60 12.64
C SER A 38 3.39 34.23 14.05
N TYR A 39 3.19 35.25 14.87
CA TYR A 39 2.60 35.18 16.19
C TYR A 39 1.26 34.43 16.12
N ARG A 40 1.24 33.11 16.39
CA ARG A 40 0.09 32.28 16.88
C ARG A 40 0.24 30.76 16.65
N ALA A 41 1.43 30.17 16.71
CA ALA A 41 1.54 28.72 16.79
C ALA A 41 2.76 28.28 17.60
N VAL A 42 2.55 28.07 18.89
CA VAL A 42 3.47 27.30 19.72
C VAL A 42 3.51 25.88 19.15
N LEU A 43 4.73 25.39 18.89
CA LEU A 43 5.08 23.98 18.62
C LEU A 43 4.92 23.42 17.19
N LYS A 44 5.68 23.94 16.20
CA LYS A 44 6.30 23.11 15.14
C LYS A 44 7.37 23.87 14.35
N ILE A 45 8.47 24.18 15.02
CA ILE A 45 9.69 24.64 14.35
C ILE A 45 10.49 23.38 14.00
N PHE A 46 10.23 22.76 12.84
CA PHE A 46 11.23 21.92 12.19
C PHE A 46 12.03 22.85 11.30
N VAL A 47 13.16 23.34 11.80
CA VAL A 47 14.17 23.98 10.96
C VAL A 47 14.75 22.88 10.07
N THR A 48 14.27 22.77 8.84
CA THR A 48 14.83 21.82 7.87
C THR A 48 16.12 22.41 7.32
N PHE A 49 17.22 22.20 8.05
CA PHE A 49 18.56 22.38 7.52
C PHE A 49 18.83 21.31 6.45
N ARG A 50 19.89 21.54 5.67
CA ARG A 50 20.45 20.53 4.77
C ARG A 50 20.88 19.31 5.60
N ASP A 51 20.03 18.29 5.66
CA ASP A 51 20.16 17.16 6.59
C ASP A 51 20.29 15.84 5.83
N PRO A 52 21.52 15.44 5.46
CA PRO A 52 21.78 14.17 4.79
C PRO A 52 21.40 12.97 5.67
N ASP A 53 21.57 13.06 6.99
CA ASP A 53 21.24 11.99 7.92
C ASP A 53 19.72 11.82 8.06
N GLY A 54 18.97 12.92 8.04
CA GLY A 54 17.51 12.93 7.96
C GLY A 54 16.97 12.31 6.66
N ALA A 55 17.67 12.50 5.54
CA ALA A 55 17.31 11.87 4.28
C ALA A 55 17.61 10.36 4.28
N VAL A 56 18.73 9.95 4.88
CA VAL A 56 19.10 8.54 5.07
C VAL A 56 18.12 7.84 5.99
N SER A 57 17.78 8.42 7.14
CA SER A 57 16.83 7.83 8.09
C SER A 57 15.44 7.67 7.50
N TYR A 58 14.95 8.68 6.76
CA TYR A 58 13.70 8.59 6.01
C TYR A 58 13.72 7.44 4.98
N THR A 59 14.80 7.32 4.21
CA THR A 59 14.96 6.23 3.22
C THR A 59 14.93 4.86 3.90
N LYS A 60 15.63 4.70 5.03
CA LYS A 60 15.63 3.46 5.82
C LYS A 60 14.24 3.12 6.34
N GLN A 61 13.48 4.12 6.79
CA GLN A 61 12.09 3.93 7.23
C GLN A 61 11.21 3.43 6.09
N VAL A 62 11.26 4.08 4.92
CA VAL A 62 10.46 3.65 3.76
C VAL A 62 10.84 2.24 3.30
N ILE A 63 12.12 1.88 3.32
CA ILE A 63 12.57 0.52 3.00
C ILE A 63 12.02 -0.49 4.01
N SER A 64 12.04 -0.14 5.31
CA SER A 64 11.44 -0.98 6.36
C SER A 64 9.94 -1.16 6.14
N ASP A 65 9.22 -0.07 5.88
CA ASP A 65 7.76 -0.10 5.64
C ASP A 65 7.42 -0.94 4.40
N LEU A 66 8.22 -0.86 3.34
CA LEU A 66 8.07 -1.69 2.15
C LEU A 66 8.24 -3.18 2.47
N LEU A 67 9.29 -3.54 3.22
CA LEU A 67 9.58 -4.94 3.56
C LEU A 67 8.61 -5.53 4.60
N GLN A 68 7.98 -4.67 5.40
CA GLN A 68 6.94 -5.04 6.35
C GLN A 68 5.54 -5.09 5.72
N ASN A 69 5.42 -4.80 4.42
CA ASN A 69 4.15 -4.73 3.69
C ASN A 69 3.18 -3.65 4.23
N ASN A 70 3.74 -2.55 4.75
CA ASN A 70 3.00 -1.39 5.27
C ASN A 70 2.82 -0.28 4.22
N VAL A 71 3.27 -0.50 2.99
CA VAL A 71 3.14 0.45 1.87
C VAL A 71 1.82 0.21 1.13
N ASP A 72 1.15 1.30 0.74
CA ASP A 72 -0.09 1.18 -0.02
C ASP A 72 0.15 0.61 -1.42
N ILE A 73 -0.71 -0.29 -1.87
CA ILE A 73 -0.65 -0.88 -3.21
C ILE A 73 -0.77 0.21 -4.28
N SER A 74 -1.55 1.26 -4.00
CA SER A 74 -1.66 2.45 -4.88
C SER A 74 -0.30 3.10 -5.17
N GLN A 75 0.64 3.03 -4.21
CA GLN A 75 2.00 3.56 -4.36
C GLN A 75 2.93 2.65 -5.18
N LEU A 76 2.53 1.38 -5.36
CA LEU A 76 3.31 0.34 -6.04
C LEU A 76 2.83 0.08 -7.47
N VAL A 77 1.73 0.70 -7.89
CA VAL A 77 1.20 0.57 -9.26
C VAL A 77 2.18 1.16 -10.27
N ILE A 78 2.49 0.38 -11.30
CA ILE A 78 3.27 0.79 -12.45
C ILE A 78 2.32 0.83 -13.66
N THR A 79 2.36 1.91 -14.44
CA THR A 79 1.53 2.06 -15.65
C THR A 79 2.39 2.07 -16.90
N LYS A 80 2.02 1.27 -17.91
CA LYS A 80 2.66 1.30 -19.24
C LYS A 80 1.61 1.30 -20.34
N GLU A 81 1.90 2.04 -21.41
CA GLU A 81 1.04 2.14 -22.58
C GLU A 81 1.12 0.87 -23.44
N LEU A 82 -0.04 0.33 -23.81
CA LEU A 82 -0.16 -0.82 -24.68
C LEU A 82 -0.08 -0.39 -26.15
N THR A 83 1.13 -0.23 -26.69
CA THR A 83 1.30 0.21 -28.09
C THR A 83 1.16 -0.92 -29.12
N LYS A 84 1.46 -2.17 -28.73
CA LYS A 84 1.40 -3.36 -29.62
C LYS A 84 0.88 -4.57 -28.86
N SER A 85 0.14 -5.43 -29.56
CA SER A 85 -0.42 -6.69 -29.04
C SER A 85 0.62 -7.80 -28.94
N ASP A 86 1.60 -7.81 -29.85
CA ASP A 86 2.73 -8.74 -29.84
C ASP A 86 4.06 -8.02 -30.04
N TYR A 87 4.97 -8.22 -29.08
CA TYR A 87 6.35 -7.77 -29.16
C TYR A 87 7.27 -8.99 -29.27
N ALA A 88 8.42 -8.82 -29.94
CA ALA A 88 9.44 -9.86 -30.03
C ALA A 88 9.95 -10.33 -28.66
N ALA A 89 9.96 -9.44 -27.67
CA ALA A 89 10.23 -9.77 -26.27
C ALA A 89 8.95 -9.62 -25.44
N LYS A 90 8.61 -10.66 -24.65
CA LYS A 90 7.44 -10.64 -23.78
C LYS A 90 7.55 -9.53 -22.73
N GLN A 91 6.52 -8.69 -22.66
CA GLN A 91 6.44 -7.56 -21.73
C GLN A 91 5.33 -7.77 -20.70
N ALA A 92 5.53 -7.28 -19.48
CA ALA A 92 4.61 -7.45 -18.36
C ALA A 92 3.18 -6.96 -18.63
N HIS A 93 3.02 -5.75 -19.17
CA HIS A 93 1.71 -5.17 -19.45
C HIS A 93 0.96 -5.88 -20.59
N VAL A 94 1.69 -6.51 -21.53
CA VAL A 94 1.12 -7.25 -22.66
C VAL A 94 0.65 -8.63 -22.22
N GLU A 95 1.44 -9.33 -21.41
CA GLU A 95 1.02 -10.62 -20.84
C GLU A 95 -0.15 -10.41 -19.86
N LEU A 96 -0.14 -9.32 -19.09
CA LEU A 96 -1.25 -8.98 -18.21
C LEU A 96 -2.52 -8.66 -19.01
N SER A 97 -2.46 -7.88 -20.10
CA SER A 97 -3.66 -7.59 -20.90
C SER A 97 -4.28 -8.87 -21.45
N LYS A 98 -3.45 -9.83 -21.90
CA LYS A 98 -3.89 -11.18 -22.31
C LYS A 98 -4.52 -11.96 -21.15
N LYS A 99 -3.97 -11.87 -19.93
CA LYS A 99 -4.56 -12.50 -18.73
C LYS A 99 -5.91 -11.89 -18.37
N ILE A 100 -6.04 -10.56 -18.40
CA ILE A 100 -7.29 -9.85 -18.10
C ILE A 100 -8.35 -10.23 -19.14
N ALA A 101 -8.02 -10.19 -20.43
CA ALA A 101 -8.96 -10.55 -21.50
C ALA A 101 -9.47 -12.01 -21.40
N LYS A 102 -8.66 -12.93 -20.86
CA LYS A 102 -9.08 -14.31 -20.60
C LYS A 102 -10.01 -14.44 -19.39
N ARG A 103 -9.84 -13.61 -18.37
CA ARG A 103 -10.66 -13.64 -17.14
C ARG A 103 -11.97 -12.89 -17.31
N ASP A 104 -11.89 -11.70 -17.90
CA ASP A 104 -13.02 -10.81 -18.12
C ASP A 104 -12.82 -10.06 -19.46
N PRO A 105 -13.43 -10.56 -20.55
CA PRO A 105 -13.33 -9.93 -21.86
C PRO A 105 -13.90 -8.50 -21.92
N GLY A 106 -14.85 -8.15 -21.04
CA GLY A 106 -15.51 -6.85 -21.05
C GLY A 106 -14.60 -5.71 -20.57
N ASN A 107 -13.68 -6.01 -19.66
CA ASN A 107 -12.77 -5.04 -19.05
C ASN A 107 -11.34 -5.08 -19.64
N ALA A 108 -11.15 -5.77 -20.77
CA ALA A 108 -9.86 -5.92 -21.42
C ALA A 108 -9.30 -4.55 -21.91
N PRO A 109 -8.03 -4.23 -21.62
CA PRO A 109 -7.39 -3.02 -22.14
C PRO A 109 -7.29 -3.02 -23.66
N LYS A 110 -7.53 -1.86 -24.29
CA LYS A 110 -7.41 -1.66 -25.74
C LYS A 110 -6.02 -1.14 -26.11
N LEU A 111 -5.70 -1.22 -27.40
CA LEU A 111 -4.47 -0.61 -27.94
C LEU A 111 -4.51 0.90 -27.72
N GLY A 112 -3.41 1.45 -27.18
CA GLY A 112 -3.30 2.84 -26.76
C GLY A 112 -3.64 3.09 -25.29
N ASP A 113 -4.28 2.15 -24.59
CA ASP A 113 -4.59 2.31 -23.17
C ASP A 113 -3.34 2.13 -22.30
N ARG A 114 -3.29 2.84 -21.17
CA ARG A 114 -2.30 2.56 -20.12
C ARG A 114 -2.80 1.42 -19.24
N VAL A 115 -1.98 0.37 -19.15
CA VAL A 115 -2.25 -0.82 -18.35
C VAL A 115 -1.52 -0.68 -17.01
N PRO A 116 -2.26 -0.54 -15.89
CA PRO A 116 -1.70 -0.57 -14.54
C PRO A 116 -1.42 -2.01 -14.12
N TYR A 117 -0.30 -2.23 -13.46
CA TYR A 117 0.06 -3.53 -12.91
C TYR A 117 0.95 -3.39 -11.67
N VAL A 118 0.95 -4.43 -10.85
CA VAL A 118 1.90 -4.62 -9.75
C VAL A 118 2.68 -5.91 -9.95
N ILE A 119 3.88 -5.99 -9.36
CA ILE A 119 4.70 -7.20 -9.41
C ILE A 119 4.47 -8.03 -8.15
N THR A 120 3.83 -9.17 -8.33
CA THR A 120 3.51 -10.13 -7.26
C THR A 120 4.70 -11.05 -6.96
N ALA A 121 4.73 -11.62 -5.76
CA ALA A 121 5.73 -12.60 -5.38
C ALA A 121 5.48 -13.92 -6.14
N GLY A 122 6.50 -14.37 -6.88
CA GLY A 122 6.44 -15.61 -7.65
C GLY A 122 7.48 -16.64 -7.20
N THR A 123 7.59 -17.73 -7.95
CA THR A 123 8.67 -18.72 -7.76
C THR A 123 10.04 -18.10 -8.02
N LYS A 124 11.07 -18.66 -7.39
CA LYS A 124 12.47 -18.22 -7.59
C LYS A 124 12.80 -18.28 -9.09
N ASN A 125 13.34 -17.18 -9.63
CA ASN A 125 13.66 -16.98 -11.06
C ASN A 125 12.48 -16.83 -12.04
N SER A 126 11.25 -16.71 -11.56
CA SER A 126 10.12 -16.34 -12.43
C SER A 126 10.35 -14.96 -13.05
N LYS A 127 10.01 -14.84 -14.34
CA LYS A 127 10.27 -13.62 -15.10
C LYS A 127 9.27 -12.54 -14.69
N ALA A 128 9.68 -11.27 -14.75
CA ALA A 128 8.83 -10.16 -14.31
C ALA A 128 7.48 -10.09 -15.06
N PHE A 129 7.43 -10.55 -16.32
CA PHE A 129 6.18 -10.58 -17.08
C PHE A 129 5.17 -11.62 -16.61
N GLU A 130 5.61 -12.67 -15.91
CA GLU A 130 4.73 -13.72 -15.37
C GLU A 130 4.12 -13.27 -14.04
N LYS A 131 4.89 -12.50 -13.27
CA LYS A 131 4.56 -11.95 -11.95
C LYS A 131 3.67 -10.70 -12.00
N ALA A 132 3.48 -10.12 -13.18
CA ALA A 132 2.61 -8.96 -13.35
C ALA A 132 1.14 -9.34 -13.18
N GLU A 133 0.44 -8.58 -12.35
CA GLU A 133 -0.97 -8.81 -12.01
C GLU A 133 -1.71 -7.48 -11.84
N ASP A 134 -3.04 -7.52 -12.00
CA ASP A 134 -3.91 -6.36 -11.84
C ASP A 134 -4.01 -5.94 -10.36
N PRO A 135 -3.89 -4.64 -10.01
CA PRO A 135 -3.90 -4.20 -8.62
C PRO A 135 -5.21 -4.52 -7.87
N ILE A 136 -6.37 -4.51 -8.54
CA ILE A 136 -7.65 -4.85 -7.91
C ILE A 136 -7.70 -6.35 -7.65
N TYR A 137 -7.29 -7.16 -8.62
CA TYR A 137 -7.22 -8.61 -8.45
C TYR A 137 -6.29 -9.00 -7.28
N VAL A 138 -5.17 -8.29 -7.12
CA VAL A 138 -4.23 -8.49 -6.00
C VAL A 138 -4.87 -8.14 -4.67
N LEU A 139 -5.62 -7.04 -4.58
CA LEU A 139 -6.35 -6.64 -3.37
C LEU A 139 -7.38 -7.71 -2.97
N GLU A 140 -8.26 -8.09 -3.90
CA GLU A 140 -9.33 -9.07 -3.68
C GLU A 140 -8.79 -10.42 -3.19
N ASN A 141 -7.73 -10.90 -3.83
CA ASN A 141 -7.15 -12.22 -3.58
C ASN A 141 -6.01 -12.23 -2.55
N ASN A 142 -5.66 -11.06 -2.00
CA ASN A 142 -4.57 -10.89 -1.03
C ASN A 142 -3.25 -11.51 -1.52
N ILE A 143 -2.90 -11.26 -2.78
CA ILE A 143 -1.71 -11.84 -3.40
C ILE A 143 -0.47 -11.10 -2.87
N PRO A 144 0.57 -11.82 -2.39
CA PRO A 144 1.77 -11.18 -1.87
C PRO A 144 2.51 -10.39 -2.95
N ILE A 145 3.05 -9.24 -2.58
CA ILE A 145 3.82 -8.36 -3.46
C ILE A 145 5.31 -8.70 -3.38
N ASP A 146 6.02 -8.63 -4.51
CA ASP A 146 7.47 -8.86 -4.55
C ASP A 146 8.24 -7.63 -4.04
N CYS A 147 8.33 -7.49 -2.73
CA CYS A 147 9.03 -6.37 -2.09
C CYS A 147 10.52 -6.29 -2.50
N LYS A 148 11.15 -7.43 -2.84
CA LYS A 148 12.54 -7.45 -3.31
C LYS A 148 12.67 -6.80 -4.68
N TYR A 149 11.75 -7.09 -5.59
CA TYR A 149 11.71 -6.45 -6.90
C TYR A 149 11.58 -4.92 -6.77
N TYR A 150 10.69 -4.43 -5.91
CA TYR A 150 10.55 -2.98 -5.72
C TYR A 150 11.80 -2.36 -5.07
N LEU A 151 12.42 -3.04 -4.10
CA LEU A 151 13.67 -2.55 -3.49
C LEU A 151 14.82 -2.52 -4.49
N GLU A 152 15.10 -3.63 -5.18
CA GLU A 152 16.27 -3.80 -6.04
C GLU A 152 16.09 -3.16 -7.42
N ASN A 153 14.92 -3.24 -8.04
CA ASN A 153 14.72 -2.74 -9.40
C ASN A 153 14.17 -1.32 -9.47
N GLN A 154 13.37 -0.89 -8.48
CA GLN A 154 12.70 0.41 -8.51
C GLN A 154 13.40 1.45 -7.61
N LEU A 155 13.72 1.11 -6.35
CA LEU A 155 14.27 2.06 -5.39
C LEU A 155 15.81 2.15 -5.40
N SER A 156 16.53 1.03 -5.54
CA SER A 156 17.99 1.02 -5.36
C SER A 156 18.72 1.96 -6.31
N LYS A 157 18.47 1.86 -7.63
CA LYS A 157 19.21 2.60 -8.65
C LYS A 157 18.99 4.12 -8.54
N PRO A 158 17.74 4.61 -8.37
CA PRO A 158 17.52 6.04 -8.22
C PRO A 158 18.09 6.59 -6.91
N LEU A 159 17.98 5.85 -5.80
CA LEU A 159 18.56 6.27 -4.52
C LEU A 159 20.08 6.36 -4.60
N LEU A 160 20.74 5.35 -5.17
CA LEU A 160 22.20 5.37 -5.36
C LEU A 160 22.63 6.57 -6.21
N ARG A 161 21.91 6.90 -7.28
CA ARG A 161 22.25 8.06 -8.13
C ARG A 161 22.24 9.38 -7.37
N ILE A 162 21.34 9.53 -6.39
CA ILE A 162 21.19 10.78 -5.62
C ILE A 162 22.15 10.82 -4.43
N PHE A 163 22.35 9.69 -3.75
CA PHE A 163 23.14 9.62 -2.52
C PHE A 163 24.62 9.35 -2.76
N GLN A 164 25.02 8.70 -3.86
CA GLN A 164 26.44 8.40 -4.15
C GLN A 164 27.30 9.67 -4.27
N PRO A 165 26.87 10.77 -4.93
CA PRO A 165 27.64 12.01 -4.95
C PRO A 165 27.81 12.69 -3.57
N ILE A 166 27.02 12.31 -2.58
CA ILE A 166 26.99 12.94 -1.24
C ILE A 166 27.72 12.07 -0.21
N LEU A 167 27.47 10.76 -0.22
CA LEU A 167 27.97 9.77 0.75
C LEU A 167 29.16 8.97 0.23
N GLY A 168 29.53 9.12 -1.05
CA GLY A 168 30.58 8.35 -1.71
C GLY A 168 30.17 6.89 -1.97
N ASP A 169 31.19 6.03 -2.15
CA ASP A 169 31.00 4.62 -2.54
C ASP A 169 30.33 3.75 -1.45
N ASN A 170 30.26 4.25 -0.22
CA ASN A 170 29.57 3.57 0.89
C ASN A 170 28.04 3.76 0.88
N ALA A 171 27.48 4.54 -0.05
CA ALA A 171 26.04 4.80 -0.11
C ALA A 171 25.20 3.51 -0.19
N GLU A 172 25.67 2.51 -0.95
CA GLU A 172 24.95 1.23 -1.10
C GLU A 172 24.88 0.45 0.20
N SER A 173 26.00 0.35 0.92
CA SER A 173 26.07 -0.39 2.18
C SER A 173 25.26 0.30 3.27
N ILE A 174 25.27 1.64 3.33
CA ILE A 174 24.54 2.43 4.33
C ILE A 174 23.02 2.35 4.12
N LEU A 175 22.56 2.38 2.87
CA LEU A 175 21.13 2.48 2.53
C LEU A 175 20.46 1.12 2.39
N LEU A 176 21.10 0.15 1.72
CA LEU A 176 20.45 -1.11 1.35
C LEU A 176 20.79 -2.27 2.30
N ARG A 177 21.81 -2.11 3.15
CA ARG A 177 22.20 -3.13 4.13
C ARG A 177 22.06 -2.55 5.54
N GLY A 178 21.34 -3.26 6.41
CA GLY A 178 21.14 -2.81 7.78
C GLY A 178 20.07 -3.59 8.52
N GLU A 179 19.74 -3.14 9.72
CA GLU A 179 18.69 -3.76 10.54
C GLU A 179 17.30 -3.56 9.93
N HIS A 180 17.09 -2.41 9.27
CA HIS A 180 15.84 -2.04 8.59
C HIS A 180 15.47 -2.96 7.42
N THR A 181 16.40 -3.78 6.91
CA THR A 181 16.11 -4.77 5.85
C THR A 181 15.92 -6.21 6.34
N ARG A 182 16.07 -6.46 7.65
CA ARG A 182 15.98 -7.80 8.25
C ARG A 182 14.55 -8.22 8.56
N SER A 183 13.67 -7.29 8.91
CA SER A 183 12.26 -7.59 9.17
C SER A 183 11.49 -7.73 7.86
N ARG A 184 10.95 -8.92 7.58
CA ARG A 184 10.12 -9.19 6.39
C ARG A 184 8.81 -9.81 6.80
N THR A 185 7.70 -9.18 6.42
CA THR A 185 6.36 -9.72 6.61
C THR A 185 5.88 -10.27 5.28
N MET A 186 5.53 -11.56 5.24
CA MET A 186 4.99 -12.20 4.04
C MET A 186 3.50 -12.49 4.26
N VAL A 187 2.66 -12.04 3.33
CA VAL A 187 1.23 -12.35 3.31
C VAL A 187 1.01 -13.67 2.59
N THR A 188 0.09 -14.48 3.12
CA THR A 188 -0.34 -15.72 2.47
C THR A 188 -1.44 -15.43 1.44
N SER A 189 -1.26 -15.87 0.19
CA SER A 189 -2.25 -15.71 -0.86
C SER A 189 -3.51 -16.54 -0.59
N LYS A 190 -4.69 -16.01 -0.95
CA LYS A 190 -5.94 -16.80 -0.98
C LYS A 190 -6.05 -17.69 -2.21
N VAL A 191 -5.22 -17.42 -3.23
CA VAL A 191 -5.21 -18.14 -4.50
C VAL A 191 -4.07 -19.15 -4.51
N GLY A 192 -4.39 -20.39 -4.90
CA GLY A 192 -3.43 -21.49 -5.07
C GLY A 192 -4.04 -22.83 -4.69
N ALA A 193 -3.54 -23.93 -5.29
CA ALA A 193 -4.01 -25.27 -4.99
C ALA A 193 -3.87 -25.63 -3.50
N LEU A 194 -2.81 -25.14 -2.85
CA LEU A 194 -2.57 -25.33 -1.40
C LEU A 194 -3.47 -24.44 -0.53
N ALA A 195 -3.87 -23.27 -1.01
CA ALA A 195 -4.74 -22.36 -0.27
C ALA A 195 -6.14 -22.97 -0.05
N ALA A 196 -6.63 -23.77 -1.00
CA ALA A 196 -7.91 -24.47 -0.89
C ALA A 196 -7.96 -25.49 0.28
N PHE A 197 -6.81 -26.02 0.71
CA PHE A 197 -6.71 -26.95 1.83
C PHE A 197 -6.33 -26.28 3.16
N THR A 198 -6.14 -24.96 3.16
CA THR A 198 -5.71 -24.21 4.34
C THR A 198 -6.91 -23.83 5.21
N GLN A 199 -7.02 -24.42 6.39
CA GLN A 199 -8.04 -24.02 7.37
C GLN A 199 -7.58 -22.78 8.15
N LYS A 200 -8.36 -21.70 8.07
CA LYS A 200 -8.14 -20.49 8.87
C LYS A 200 -8.53 -20.79 10.33
N LYS A 201 -7.54 -20.73 11.24
CA LYS A 201 -7.79 -20.75 12.68
C LYS A 201 -7.92 -19.32 13.20
N GLU A 202 -8.89 -19.08 14.08
CA GLU A 202 -9.08 -17.78 14.69
C GLU A 202 -8.01 -17.51 15.76
N VAL A 203 -7.57 -16.25 15.81
CA VAL A 203 -6.54 -15.77 16.74
C VAL A 203 -7.12 -14.74 17.69
N CYS A 204 -6.53 -14.62 18.87
CA CYS A 204 -6.85 -13.55 19.82
C CYS A 204 -6.42 -12.20 19.26
N LEU A 205 -7.30 -11.19 19.30
CA LEU A 205 -7.01 -9.84 18.82
C LEU A 205 -5.92 -9.11 19.64
N GLY A 206 -5.77 -9.45 20.93
CA GLY A 206 -4.76 -8.83 21.79
C GLY A 206 -3.36 -9.41 21.64
N CYS A 207 -3.21 -10.72 21.85
CA CYS A 207 -1.89 -11.38 21.89
C CYS A 207 -1.54 -12.20 20.63
N LYS A 208 -2.44 -12.29 19.64
CA LYS A 208 -2.28 -13.07 18.40
C LYS A 208 -2.07 -14.59 18.60
N SER A 209 -2.33 -15.11 19.80
CA SER A 209 -2.32 -16.56 20.03
C SER A 209 -3.51 -17.24 19.34
N VAL A 210 -3.32 -18.45 18.82
CA VAL A 210 -4.41 -19.26 18.25
C VAL A 210 -5.41 -19.62 19.35
N LEU A 211 -6.71 -19.43 19.08
CA LEU A 211 -7.77 -19.76 20.03
C LEU A 211 -8.02 -21.28 20.06
N PRO A 212 -8.21 -21.88 21.26
CA PRO A 212 -8.51 -23.29 21.39
C PRO A 212 -9.94 -23.61 20.90
N LYS A 213 -10.16 -24.89 20.55
CA LYS A 213 -11.48 -25.39 20.11
C LYS A 213 -12.54 -25.09 21.18
N GLY A 214 -13.64 -24.45 20.78
CA GLY A 214 -14.70 -23.99 21.68
C GLY A 214 -14.70 -22.48 21.96
N TYR A 215 -13.55 -21.81 21.86
CA TYR A 215 -13.40 -20.36 22.02
C TYR A 215 -13.28 -19.61 20.68
N GLU A 216 -13.56 -20.29 19.56
CA GLU A 216 -13.36 -19.76 18.20
C GLU A 216 -14.23 -18.53 17.89
N LYS A 217 -15.36 -18.40 18.59
CA LYS A 217 -16.29 -17.26 18.44
C LYS A 217 -15.88 -16.04 19.25
N GLU A 218 -14.99 -16.18 20.24
CA GLU A 218 -14.58 -15.06 21.08
C GLU A 218 -13.54 -14.17 20.38
N ALA A 219 -13.56 -12.87 20.69
CA ALA A 219 -12.57 -11.91 20.21
C ALA A 219 -11.20 -12.04 20.91
N VAL A 220 -11.20 -12.41 22.18
CA VAL A 220 -10.01 -12.42 23.06
C VAL A 220 -9.83 -13.75 23.77
N CYS A 221 -8.59 -14.10 24.12
CA CYS A 221 -8.33 -15.27 24.96
C CYS A 221 -8.59 -14.96 26.44
N ALA A 222 -8.68 -16.01 27.27
CA ALA A 222 -8.91 -15.87 28.71
C ALA A 222 -7.92 -14.92 29.41
N TYR A 223 -6.66 -14.87 28.97
CA TYR A 223 -5.65 -13.97 29.53
C TYR A 223 -5.87 -12.49 29.14
N CYS A 224 -6.38 -12.24 27.94
CA CYS A 224 -6.63 -10.88 27.45
C CYS A 224 -8.03 -10.37 27.80
N LYS A 225 -8.91 -11.21 28.39
CA LYS A 225 -10.27 -10.86 28.80
C LYS A 225 -10.34 -9.62 29.71
N PRO A 226 -9.44 -9.41 30.70
CA PRO A 226 -9.46 -8.19 31.50
C PRO A 226 -9.22 -6.90 30.72
N LYS A 227 -8.58 -6.98 29.54
CA LYS A 227 -8.28 -5.85 28.65
C LYS A 227 -9.26 -5.74 27.47
N GLU A 228 -10.34 -6.51 27.48
CA GLU A 228 -11.29 -6.59 26.37
C GLU A 228 -11.89 -5.22 26.02
N ALA A 229 -12.30 -4.44 27.03
CA ALA A 229 -12.86 -3.10 26.81
C ALA A 229 -11.87 -2.15 26.09
N ALA A 230 -10.59 -2.19 26.47
CA ALA A 230 -9.56 -1.37 25.83
C ALA A 230 -9.28 -1.81 24.38
N LEU A 231 -9.24 -3.12 24.13
CA LEU A 231 -9.07 -3.67 22.78
C LEU A 231 -10.27 -3.34 21.88
N TYR A 232 -11.49 -3.43 22.41
CA TYR A 232 -12.69 -3.04 21.69
C TYR A 232 -12.68 -1.55 21.32
N GLN A 233 -12.35 -0.67 22.28
CA GLN A 233 -12.26 0.77 22.02
C GLN A 233 -11.22 1.11 20.95
N GLN A 234 -10.09 0.41 20.95
CA GLN A 234 -9.04 0.59 19.93
C GLN A 234 -9.54 0.19 18.53
N GLU A 235 -10.12 -1.00 18.38
CA GLU A 235 -10.66 -1.45 17.08
C GLU A 235 -11.85 -0.59 16.62
N LEU A 236 -12.70 -0.12 17.55
CA LEU A 236 -13.81 0.77 17.25
C LEU A 236 -13.32 2.14 16.75
N CYS A 237 -12.29 2.70 17.39
CA CYS A 237 -11.65 3.94 16.95
C CYS A 237 -11.06 3.77 15.54
N HIS A 238 -10.37 2.66 15.29
CA HIS A 238 -9.84 2.36 13.96
C HIS A 238 -10.95 2.21 12.91
N ASN A 239 -12.05 1.53 13.23
CA ASN A 239 -13.21 1.39 12.34
C ASN A 239 -13.83 2.75 12.00
N ARG A 240 -14.02 3.62 12.99
CA ARG A 240 -14.54 4.99 12.76
C ARG A 240 -13.64 5.80 11.83
N MET A 241 -12.32 5.73 12.02
CA MET A 241 -11.37 6.38 11.10
C MET A 241 -11.50 5.86 9.66
N LEU A 242 -11.75 4.56 9.48
CA LEU A 242 -11.99 3.97 8.16
C LEU A 242 -13.34 4.39 7.58
N GLU A 243 -14.40 4.49 8.40
CA GLU A 243 -15.72 4.98 7.99
C GLU A 243 -15.67 6.43 7.50
N ASP A 244 -15.02 7.32 8.24
CA ASP A 244 -14.84 8.72 7.85
C ASP A 244 -14.06 8.84 6.54
N ARG A 245 -13.01 8.02 6.39
CA ARG A 245 -12.20 7.98 5.17
C ARG A 245 -12.99 7.42 4.00
N PHE A 246 -13.79 6.38 4.22
CA PHE A 246 -14.69 5.80 3.21
C PHE A 246 -15.70 6.84 2.73
N ALA A 247 -16.40 7.49 3.66
CA ALA A 247 -17.37 8.53 3.36
C ALA A 247 -16.74 9.66 2.53
N SER A 248 -15.59 10.17 2.96
CA SER A 248 -14.88 11.24 2.26
C SER A 248 -14.55 10.85 0.80
N LEU A 249 -13.95 9.67 0.58
CA LEU A 249 -13.55 9.22 -0.75
C LEU A 249 -14.75 8.95 -1.67
N PHE A 250 -15.82 8.37 -1.14
CA PHE A 250 -17.03 8.08 -1.91
C PHE A 250 -17.78 9.37 -2.27
N THR A 251 -17.88 10.33 -1.37
CA THR A 251 -18.46 11.64 -1.67
C THR A 251 -17.67 12.39 -2.74
N GLU A 252 -16.33 12.36 -2.71
CA GLU A 252 -15.52 12.94 -3.81
C GLU A 252 -15.80 12.26 -5.15
N CYS A 253 -15.99 10.95 -5.17
CA CYS A 253 -16.36 10.23 -6.40
C CYS A 253 -17.75 10.64 -6.91
N GLN A 254 -18.74 10.82 -6.04
CA GLN A 254 -20.08 11.30 -6.41
C GLN A 254 -20.03 12.71 -6.99
N ARG A 255 -19.25 13.61 -6.37
CA ARG A 255 -19.02 14.97 -6.87
C ARG A 255 -18.35 14.94 -8.25
N CYS A 256 -17.35 14.08 -8.43
CA CYS A 256 -16.67 13.91 -9.72
C CYS A 256 -17.59 13.36 -10.82
N GLN A 257 -18.52 12.47 -10.47
CA GLN A 257 -19.53 11.93 -11.39
C GLN A 257 -20.62 12.96 -11.71
N GLY A 258 -20.93 13.87 -10.77
CA GLY A 258 -22.00 14.84 -10.88
C GLY A 258 -23.40 14.28 -10.57
N SER A 259 -23.50 13.02 -10.18
CA SER A 259 -24.75 12.36 -9.77
C SER A 259 -24.66 11.88 -8.32
N LEU A 260 -25.73 12.12 -7.56
CA LEU A 260 -25.89 11.63 -6.18
C LEU A 260 -26.75 10.37 -6.09
N PHE A 261 -27.52 10.08 -7.14
CA PHE A 261 -28.54 9.02 -7.15
C PHE A 261 -28.11 7.79 -7.93
N GLU A 262 -27.15 7.93 -8.85
CA GLU A 262 -26.63 6.83 -9.65
C GLU A 262 -25.43 6.17 -8.99
N GLU A 263 -25.20 4.90 -9.31
CA GLU A 263 -24.02 4.17 -8.86
C GLU A 263 -22.73 4.69 -9.53
N ILE A 264 -21.64 4.64 -8.77
CA ILE A 264 -20.33 5.10 -9.25
C ILE A 264 -19.64 3.99 -10.06
N LEU A 265 -19.83 4.01 -11.37
CA LEU A 265 -19.23 3.05 -12.33
C LEU A 265 -17.90 3.56 -12.94
N CYS A 266 -17.14 4.37 -12.19
CA CYS A 266 -15.86 4.90 -12.66
C CYS A 266 -14.78 3.81 -12.74
N THR A 267 -14.09 3.71 -13.88
CA THR A 267 -12.96 2.79 -14.14
C THR A 267 -11.64 3.54 -14.42
N SER A 268 -11.58 4.84 -14.12
CA SER A 268 -10.39 5.66 -14.37
C SER A 268 -9.21 5.20 -13.53
N ARG A 269 -8.21 4.62 -14.20
CA ARG A 269 -6.98 4.05 -13.59
C ARG A 269 -5.94 5.12 -13.23
N ASP A 270 -6.06 6.30 -13.82
CA ASP A 270 -5.18 7.45 -13.53
C ASP A 270 -5.69 8.28 -12.34
N CYS A 271 -6.89 8.01 -11.84
CA CYS A 271 -7.44 8.70 -10.68
C CYS A 271 -6.75 8.20 -9.38
N PRO A 272 -6.19 9.10 -8.54
CA PRO A 272 -5.54 8.69 -7.29
C PRO A 272 -6.52 8.06 -6.28
N ILE A 273 -7.81 8.39 -6.36
CA ILE A 273 -8.85 7.87 -5.47
C ILE A 273 -9.26 6.43 -5.86
N PHE A 274 -9.09 6.02 -7.12
CA PHE A 274 -9.67 4.79 -7.65
C PHE A 274 -9.25 3.52 -6.90
N TYR A 275 -7.95 3.36 -6.62
CA TYR A 275 -7.44 2.22 -5.85
C TYR A 275 -7.67 2.39 -4.35
N ILE A 276 -7.54 3.61 -3.83
CA ILE A 276 -7.69 3.91 -2.41
C ILE A 276 -9.11 3.61 -1.94
N ARG A 277 -10.14 4.02 -2.70
CA ARG A 277 -11.55 3.75 -2.32
C ARG A 277 -11.84 2.26 -2.24
N LYS A 278 -11.30 1.45 -3.16
CA LYS A 278 -11.49 -0.02 -3.17
C LYS A 278 -10.77 -0.67 -1.99
N LYS A 279 -9.55 -0.24 -1.69
CA LYS A 279 -8.80 -0.69 -0.52
C LYS A 279 -9.54 -0.37 0.78
N VAL A 280 -9.93 0.89 0.98
CA VAL A 280 -10.63 1.34 2.20
C VAL A 280 -11.96 0.59 2.36
N GLN A 281 -12.70 0.36 1.27
CA GLN A 281 -13.91 -0.47 1.29
C GLN A 281 -13.61 -1.88 1.82
N MET A 282 -12.55 -2.54 1.35
CA MET A 282 -12.17 -3.87 1.82
C MET A 282 -11.68 -3.88 3.27
N GLU A 283 -10.86 -2.91 3.67
CA GLU A 283 -10.35 -2.78 5.04
C GLU A 283 -11.46 -2.55 6.06
N LEU A 284 -12.48 -1.78 5.67
CA LEU A 284 -13.67 -1.51 6.46
C LEU A 284 -14.50 -2.78 6.68
N GLU A 285 -14.74 -3.58 5.64
CA GLU A 285 -15.41 -4.88 5.78
C GLU A 285 -14.64 -5.85 6.69
N ILE A 286 -13.31 -5.89 6.56
CA ILE A 286 -12.46 -6.69 7.45
C ILE A 286 -12.57 -6.20 8.89
N THR A 287 -12.53 -4.89 9.13
CA THR A 287 -12.57 -4.34 10.49
C THR A 287 -13.95 -4.53 11.13
N LYS A 288 -15.04 -4.35 10.38
CA LYS A 288 -16.39 -4.72 10.80
C LYS A 288 -16.49 -6.17 11.21
N SER A 289 -15.93 -7.10 10.42
CA SER A 289 -15.92 -8.53 10.77
C SER A 289 -15.11 -8.87 12.04
N LYS A 290 -14.16 -8.01 12.44
CA LYS A 290 -13.47 -8.15 13.73
C LYS A 290 -14.35 -7.65 14.87
N LEU A 291 -15.05 -6.53 14.68
CA LEU A 291 -15.92 -5.94 15.69
C LEU A 291 -17.09 -6.85 16.04
N THR A 292 -17.67 -7.54 15.07
CA THR A 292 -18.76 -8.51 15.31
C THR A 292 -18.35 -9.66 16.24
N ARG A 293 -17.04 -9.95 16.40
CA ARG A 293 -16.55 -10.97 17.34
C ARG A 293 -16.68 -10.58 18.80
N PHE A 294 -16.86 -9.29 19.11
CA PHE A 294 -17.12 -8.84 20.48
C PHE A 294 -18.61 -8.98 20.88
N GLY A 295 -19.47 -9.41 19.94
CA GLY A 295 -20.90 -9.51 20.12
C GLY A 295 -21.65 -8.26 19.68
N ASP A 296 -22.98 -8.37 19.62
CA ASP A 296 -23.85 -7.24 19.30
C ASP A 296 -24.03 -6.36 20.53
N PRO A 297 -24.09 -5.02 20.37
CA PRO A 297 -24.39 -4.13 21.47
C PRO A 297 -25.78 -4.46 22.01
N VAL A 298 -25.86 -4.77 23.29
CA VAL A 298 -27.15 -4.95 23.98
C VAL A 298 -27.80 -3.57 24.09
N ILE A 299 -28.84 -3.34 23.30
CA ILE A 299 -29.73 -2.20 23.48
C ILE A 299 -30.57 -2.55 24.72
N ILE A 300 -30.24 -1.94 25.86
CA ILE A 300 -31.08 -2.01 27.04
C ILE A 300 -32.28 -1.13 26.72
N GLU A 301 -33.38 -1.72 26.26
CA GLU A 301 -34.67 -1.05 26.28
C GLU A 301 -35.02 -0.86 27.76
N GLU A 302 -34.89 0.38 28.23
CA GLU A 302 -35.44 0.78 29.53
C GLU A 302 -36.96 0.58 29.44
N THR A 303 -37.45 -0.53 29.99
CA THR A 303 -38.87 -0.72 30.23
C THR A 303 -39.25 0.13 31.43
N ASP A 304 -39.96 1.23 31.15
CA ASP A 304 -40.64 2.10 32.14
C ASP A 304 -41.59 1.32 33.07
#